data_AF-A0A3N9VC04-F1
#
_entry.id   AF-A0A3N9VC04-F1
#
_cell.length_a   1.000
_cell.length_b   1.000
_cell.length_c   1.000
_cell.angle_alpha   90.00
_cell.angle_beta   90.00
_cell.angle_gamma   90.00
#
_symmetry.space_group_name_H-M   'P 1'
#
loop_
_entity.id
_entity.type
_entity.pdbx_description
1 polymer ?
#
loop_
_entity_poly.entity_id
_entity_poly.type
_entity_poly.pdbx_seq_one_letter_code
_entity_poly.pdbx_strand_id
1 'polypeptide(L)'
;MAWKAISAISLLSLVVLLALPTASASSASLSDLLSTVSSFDDPRMGAKDLAFYLASHGFDATPKGSYVVVDLGSDVYKLTPNGAAPGLASIAG
;
A
#
# COMPACT_ATOMS: atom_id res chain seq x y z
N MET A 1 -51.47 -6.97 36.15
CA MET A 1 -50.48 -5.97 35.70
C MET A 1 -49.08 -6.49 36.05
N ALA A 2 -48.50 -7.35 35.20
CA ALA A 2 -47.15 -7.85 35.37
C ALA A 2 -46.38 -7.58 34.08
N TRP A 3 -45.99 -6.31 33.91
CA TRP A 3 -45.07 -5.90 32.86
C TRP A 3 -43.83 -5.39 33.56
N LYS A 4 -42.68 -5.75 33.01
CA LYS A 4 -41.37 -5.06 33.07
C LYS A 4 -40.36 -5.75 33.99
N ALA A 5 -39.64 -6.70 33.41
CA ALA A 5 -38.19 -6.81 33.62
C ALA A 5 -37.55 -7.65 32.51
N ILE A 6 -37.72 -7.26 31.24
CA ILE A 6 -36.89 -7.76 30.14
C ILE A 6 -36.22 -6.54 29.52
N SER A 7 -35.35 -5.87 30.28
CA SER A 7 -34.67 -4.67 29.80
C SER A 7 -33.49 -4.35 30.69
N ALA A 8 -32.38 -5.06 30.49
CA ALA A 8 -31.05 -4.62 30.96
C ALA A 8 -29.88 -5.47 30.44
N ILE A 9 -30.09 -6.49 29.59
CA ILE A 9 -28.97 -7.17 28.91
C ILE A 9 -28.70 -6.39 27.62
N SER A 10 -28.42 -5.11 27.81
CA SER A 10 -28.20 -4.11 26.77
C SER A 10 -26.69 -3.98 26.55
N LEU A 11 -26.24 -4.49 25.40
CA LEU A 11 -25.25 -3.81 24.55
C LEU A 11 -23.87 -3.48 25.16
N LEU A 12 -23.35 -4.25 26.12
CA LEU A 12 -22.00 -4.01 26.67
C LEU A 12 -20.90 -4.93 26.14
N SER A 13 -21.19 -5.84 25.20
CA SER A 13 -20.19 -6.84 24.75
C SER A 13 -19.48 -6.53 23.42
N LEU A 14 -19.92 -5.53 22.64
CA LEU A 14 -19.43 -5.35 21.25
C LEU A 14 -18.44 -4.20 21.03
N VAL A 15 -17.93 -3.56 22.09
CA VAL A 15 -17.03 -2.39 21.96
C VAL A 15 -15.53 -2.70 22.09
N VAL A 16 -15.15 -3.98 22.11
CA VAL A 16 -13.73 -4.41 22.17
C VAL A 16 -13.32 -5.01 20.82
N LEU A 17 -13.32 -4.20 19.75
CA LEU A 17 -12.68 -4.59 18.48
C LEU A 17 -12.04 -3.42 17.71
N LEU A 18 -12.16 -2.16 18.16
CA LEU A 18 -11.67 -1.00 17.41
C LEU A 18 -10.34 -0.40 17.90
N ALA A 19 -9.67 -1.05 18.86
CA ALA A 19 -8.31 -0.67 19.26
C ALA A 19 -7.31 -1.73 18.83
N LEU A 20 -7.42 -2.23 17.59
CA LEU A 20 -6.21 -2.75 16.96
C LEU A 20 -5.36 -1.52 16.63
N PRO A 21 -4.12 -1.41 17.13
CA PRO A 21 -3.17 -0.57 16.43
C PRO A 21 -3.14 -1.09 15.00
N THR A 22 -3.48 -0.24 14.02
CA THR A 22 -3.02 -0.43 12.66
C THR A 22 -1.50 -0.33 12.71
N ALA A 23 -0.86 -1.40 13.17
CA ALA A 23 0.49 -1.71 12.81
C ALA A 23 0.43 -1.96 11.30
N SER A 24 0.47 -0.88 10.52
CA SER A 24 1.02 -0.94 9.18
C SER A 24 2.48 -1.32 9.36
N ALA A 25 2.72 -2.63 9.53
CA ALA A 25 4.00 -3.20 9.23
C ALA A 25 4.13 -3.17 7.72
N SER A 26 4.40 -2.00 7.15
CA SER A 26 4.96 -1.90 5.81
C SER A 26 6.41 -2.38 5.91
N SER A 27 6.58 -3.69 6.08
CA SER A 27 7.83 -4.39 5.81
C SER A 27 8.00 -4.57 4.30
N ALA A 28 7.59 -3.58 3.52
CA ALA A 28 7.79 -3.55 2.08
C ALA A 28 9.30 -3.48 1.87
N SER A 29 9.92 -4.63 1.65
CA SER A 29 11.36 -4.70 1.47
C SER A 29 11.70 -4.31 0.04
N LEU A 30 12.96 -3.92 -0.17
CA LEU A 30 13.50 -3.70 -1.51
C LEU A 30 13.22 -4.92 -2.42
N SER A 31 13.32 -6.14 -1.88
CA SER A 31 13.02 -7.38 -2.63
C SER A 31 11.56 -7.49 -3.06
N ASP A 32 10.60 -7.07 -2.23
CA ASP A 32 9.17 -7.04 -2.59
C ASP A 32 8.91 -6.00 -3.68
N LEU A 33 9.56 -4.84 -3.58
CA LEU A 33 9.48 -3.79 -4.59
C LEU A 33 10.03 -4.27 -5.94
N LEU A 34 11.21 -4.90 -5.94
CA LEU A 34 11.84 -5.48 -7.14
C LEU A 34 10.95 -6.54 -7.79
N SER A 35 10.38 -7.43 -6.98
CA SER A 35 9.47 -8.48 -7.47
C SER A 35 8.22 -7.87 -8.11
N THR A 36 7.68 -6.82 -7.48
CA THR A 36 6.49 -6.11 -7.95
C THR A 36 6.72 -5.42 -9.29
N VAL A 37 7.86 -4.73 -9.47
CA VAL A 37 8.19 -4.04 -10.72
C VAL A 37 8.69 -4.97 -11.83
N SER A 38 9.10 -6.19 -11.48
CA SER A 38 9.54 -7.20 -12.45
C SER A 38 8.44 -8.21 -12.80
N SER A 39 7.24 -8.07 -12.23
CA SER A 39 6.18 -9.07 -12.36
C SER A 39 5.56 -9.13 -13.75
N PHE A 40 5.54 -8.03 -14.49
CA PHE A 40 5.05 -7.96 -15.86
C PHE A 40 5.66 -6.76 -16.58
N ASP A 41 5.51 -6.75 -17.90
CA ASP A 41 5.95 -5.68 -18.78
C ASP A 41 4.75 -4.86 -19.26
N ASP A 42 4.80 -3.54 -19.06
CA ASP A 42 3.82 -2.63 -19.66
C ASP A 42 4.53 -1.41 -20.27
N PRO A 43 4.66 -1.34 -21.61
CA PRO A 43 5.31 -0.23 -22.28
C PRO A 43 4.52 1.07 -22.28
N ARG A 44 3.26 1.05 -21.86
CA ARG A 44 2.41 2.23 -21.70
C ARG A 44 2.36 2.72 -20.25
N MET A 45 3.00 2.00 -19.32
CA MET A 45 3.10 2.35 -17.91
C MET A 45 3.77 3.72 -17.76
N GLY A 46 3.02 4.71 -17.29
CA GLY A 46 3.53 6.03 -16.96
C GLY A 46 3.88 6.16 -15.47
N ALA A 47 4.63 7.19 -15.09
CA ALA A 47 5.01 7.41 -13.69
C ALA A 47 3.80 7.54 -12.74
N LYS A 48 2.69 8.14 -13.21
CA LYS A 48 1.46 8.25 -12.43
C LYS A 48 0.78 6.89 -12.21
N ASP A 49 0.75 6.06 -13.25
CA ASP A 49 0.13 4.74 -13.20
C ASP A 49 0.96 3.79 -12.33
N LEU A 50 2.29 3.83 -12.51
CA LEU A 50 3.25 3.12 -11.67
C LEU A 50 3.11 3.50 -10.19
N ALA A 51 3.00 4.79 -9.86
CA ALA A 51 2.80 5.21 -8.47
C ALA A 51 1.47 4.70 -7.89
N PHE A 52 0.40 4.70 -8.68
CA PHE A 52 -0.89 4.16 -8.26
C PHE A 52 -0.83 2.64 -8.04
N TYR A 53 -0.19 1.92 -8.96
CA TYR A 53 0.04 0.48 -8.85
C TYR A 53 0.87 0.12 -7.61
N LEU A 54 1.94 0.86 -7.33
CA LEU A 54 2.75 0.66 -6.13
C LEU A 54 1.97 0.98 -4.85
N ALA A 55 1.19 2.05 -4.85
CA ALA A 55 0.31 2.39 -3.73
C ALA A 55 -0.76 1.31 -3.49
N SER A 56 -1.31 0.69 -4.54
CA SER A 56 -2.26 -0.42 -4.39
C SER A 56 -1.62 -1.69 -3.83
N HIS A 57 -0.29 -1.82 -3.94
CA HIS A 57 0.51 -2.89 -3.34
C HIS A 57 1.06 -2.54 -1.96
N GLY A 58 0.70 -1.37 -1.40
CA GLY A 58 1.08 -0.96 -0.05
C GLY A 58 2.43 -0.25 0.06
N PHE A 59 3.02 0.19 -1.06
CA PHE A 59 4.22 1.02 -1.07
C PHE A 59 3.86 2.50 -0.97
N ASP A 60 4.63 3.30 -0.22
CA ASP A 60 4.50 4.75 -0.24
C ASP A 60 5.17 5.30 -1.51
N ALA A 61 4.37 5.45 -2.57
CA ALA A 61 4.84 5.82 -3.89
C ALA A 61 4.27 7.18 -4.33
N THR A 62 5.15 8.17 -4.49
CA THR A 62 4.79 9.52 -4.93
C THR A 62 5.29 9.79 -6.36
N PRO A 63 4.41 10.10 -7.32
CA PRO A 63 4.84 10.47 -8.67
C PRO A 63 5.46 11.88 -8.69
N LYS A 64 6.61 12.01 -9.35
CA LYS A 64 7.37 13.24 -9.57
C LYS A 64 7.64 13.42 -11.07
N GLY A 65 6.63 13.90 -11.80
CA GLY A 65 6.74 14.14 -13.24
C GLY A 65 6.95 12.86 -14.02
N SER A 66 8.21 12.57 -14.40
CA SER A 66 8.59 11.40 -15.21
C SER A 66 9.07 10.19 -14.41
N TYR A 67 9.14 10.28 -13.07
CA TYR A 67 9.58 9.20 -12.20
C TYR A 67 8.70 9.11 -10.95
N VAL A 68 8.87 8.05 -10.18
CA VAL A 68 8.18 7.78 -8.91
C VAL A 68 9.22 7.70 -7.81
N VAL A 69 8.91 8.29 -6.67
CA VAL A 69 9.71 8.17 -5.45
C VAL A 69 9.01 7.19 -4.54
N VAL A 70 9.70 6.14 -4.11
CA VAL A 70 9.18 5.16 -3.16
C VAL A 70 9.94 5.31 -1.85
N ASP A 71 9.22 5.56 -0.76
CA ASP A 71 9.77 5.60 0.59
C ASP A 71 9.54 4.26 1.28
N LEU A 72 10.63 3.55 1.63
CA LEU A 72 10.59 2.30 2.39
C LEU A 72 10.87 2.53 3.89
N GLY A 73 10.78 3.77 4.36
CA GLY A 73 10.99 4.20 5.74
C GLY A 73 12.45 4.54 6.05
N SER A 74 13.39 3.64 5.76
CA SER A 74 14.83 3.90 5.95
C SER A 74 15.51 4.49 4.72
N ASP A 75 14.99 4.17 3.54
CA ASP A 75 15.61 4.44 2.25
C ASP A 75 14.55 4.92 1.26
N VAL A 76 14.95 5.90 0.45
CA VAL A 76 14.11 6.51 -0.57
C VAL A 76 14.65 6.12 -1.94
N TYR A 77 13.83 5.43 -2.73
CA TYR A 77 14.21 4.93 -4.05
C TYR A 77 13.53 5.72 -5.16
N LYS A 78 14.25 5.93 -6.25
CA LYS A 78 13.73 6.55 -7.47
C LYS A 78 13.42 5.46 -8.51
N LEU A 79 12.17 5.36 -8.91
CA LEU A 79 11.68 4.44 -9.93
C LEU A 79 11.34 5.19 -11.21
N THR A 80 11.94 4.78 -12.33
CA THR A 80 11.66 5.36 -13.64
C THR A 80 10.97 4.32 -14.52
N PRO A 81 9.78 4.60 -15.09
CA PRO A 81 9.11 3.65 -15.98
C PRO A 81 10.01 3.26 -17.15
N ASN A 82 10.08 1.97 -17.47
CA ASN A 82 11.01 1.46 -18.49
C ASN A 82 10.50 1.67 -19.93
N GLY A 83 9.21 1.89 -20.11
CA GLY A 83 8.61 2.00 -21.44
C GLY A 83 8.88 0.74 -22.26
N ALA A 84 9.58 0.87 -23.39
CA ALA A 84 9.86 -0.27 -24.27
C ALA A 84 10.89 -1.28 -23.73
N ALA A 85 11.58 -0.96 -22.63
CA ALA A 85 12.52 -1.87 -21.97
C ALA A 85 11.78 -2.86 -21.02
N PRO A 86 12.34 -4.04 -20.75
CA PRO A 86 11.71 -5.03 -19.88
C PRO A 86 11.59 -4.56 -18.42
N GLY A 87 10.56 -5.03 -17.72
CA GLY A 87 10.11 -4.61 -16.40
C GLY A 87 9.24 -3.35 -16.45
N LEU A 88 8.51 -3.08 -15.37
CA LEU A 88 7.70 -1.86 -15.22
C LEU A 88 8.55 -0.61 -15.04
N ALA A 89 9.62 -0.73 -14.26
CA ALA A 89 10.46 0.39 -13.88
C ALA A 89 11.87 -0.03 -13.51
N SER A 90 12.81 0.87 -13.76
CA SER A 90 14.19 0.80 -13.27
C SER A 90 14.30 1.53 -11.94
N ILE A 91 14.92 0.88 -10.96
CA ILE A 91 15.15 1.43 -9.62
C ILE A 91 16.57 2.00 -9.54
N ALA A 92 16.68 3.25 -9.07
CA ALA A 92 17.94 3.89 -8.69
C ALA A 92 17.83 4.34 -7.22
N GLY A 93 18.77 3.89 -6.39
CA GLY A 93 18.94 4.33 -4.99
C GLY A 93 19.98 5.43 -4.87
#